data_AF-A0A2U3BDK4-F1
#
_entry.id   AF-A0A2U3BDK4-F1
#
_cell.length_a   1.000
_cell.length_b   1.000
_cell.length_c   1.000
_cell.angle_alpha   90.00
_cell.angle_beta   90.00
_cell.angle_gamma   90.00
#
_symmetry.space_group_name_H-M   'P 1'
#
loop_
_entity.id
_entity.type
_entity.pdbx_description
1 polymer ?
#
loop_
_entity_poly.entity_id
_entity_poly.type
_entity_poly.pdbx_seq_one_letter_code
_entity_poly.pdbx_strand_id
1 'polypeptide(L)'
;MQHDLKLVKVNLDPRPAEITAISEEVGTQLGYLGAIAKEKKFAASLIVNCYNTHICGADVSNLSYYCRGETSDTLKKGMFALINLSAYIESHELYGSDFVEGLIERWDFRNKRSENE
;
A
#
# COMPACT_ATOMS: atom_id res chain seq x y z
N MET A 1 -18.49 -3.28 -3.59
CA MET A 1 -17.91 -4.51 -3.01
C MET A 1 -17.53 -4.19 -1.58
N GLN A 2 -17.91 -5.00 -0.60
CA GLN A 2 -17.59 -4.72 0.80
C GLN A 2 -16.24 -5.37 1.11
N HIS A 3 -15.21 -4.55 1.33
CA HIS A 3 -13.86 -5.03 1.64
C HIS A 3 -13.76 -5.42 3.12
N ASP A 4 -13.21 -6.60 3.40
CA ASP A 4 -12.97 -7.05 4.77
C ASP A 4 -11.69 -6.42 5.34
N LEU A 5 -11.86 -5.28 5.99
CA LEU A 5 -10.77 -4.52 6.59
C LEU A 5 -10.17 -5.21 7.82
N LYS A 6 -10.86 -6.20 8.42
CA LYS A 6 -10.36 -6.92 9.60
C LYS A 6 -9.13 -7.77 9.29
N LEU A 7 -8.92 -8.08 8.01
CA LEU A 7 -7.81 -8.89 7.51
C LEU A 7 -6.55 -8.06 7.21
N VAL A 8 -6.60 -6.73 7.39
CA VAL A 8 -5.46 -5.82 7.17
C VAL A 8 -5.18 -5.09 8.47
N LYS A 9 -4.16 -5.56 9.19
CA LYS A 9 -3.70 -4.90 10.42
C LYS A 9 -2.82 -3.73 10.02
N VAL A 10 -3.29 -2.51 10.32
CA VAL A 10 -2.50 -1.29 10.19
C VAL A 10 -1.97 -0.93 11.57
N ASN A 11 -0.66 -0.71 11.68
CA ASN A 11 -0.04 -0.16 12.86
C ASN A 11 -0.30 1.34 12.92
N LEU A 12 -1.07 1.78 13.91
CA LEU A 12 -1.35 3.21 14.13
C LEU A 12 -0.23 3.94 14.85
N ASP A 13 0.73 3.18 15.40
CA ASP A 13 1.92 3.69 16.08
C ASP A 13 3.19 3.08 15.45
N PRO A 14 3.43 3.31 14.14
CA PRO A 14 4.68 2.91 13.51
C PRO A 14 5.81 3.72 14.16
N ARG A 15 6.99 3.11 14.37
CA ARG A 15 8.09 3.70 15.15
C ARG A 15 8.95 4.61 14.27
N PRO A 16 8.86 5.94 14.35
CA PRO A 16 9.55 6.80 13.40
C PRO A 16 10.33 7.90 14.14
N ALA A 17 10.79 7.63 15.36
CA ALA A 17 11.43 8.55 16.30
C ALA A 17 10.73 9.90 16.65
N GLU A 18 9.91 10.52 15.79
CA GLU A 18 9.38 11.89 15.99
C GLU A 18 7.99 12.18 15.36
N ILE A 19 7.32 11.22 14.72
CA ILE A 19 6.01 11.48 14.09
C ILE A 19 4.87 11.21 15.07
N THR A 20 3.87 12.09 15.05
CA THR A 20 2.58 11.85 15.72
C THR A 20 1.97 10.54 15.25
N ALA A 21 1.43 9.76 16.20
CA ALA A 21 0.67 8.55 15.89
C ALA A 21 -0.42 8.81 14.84
N ILE A 22 -0.63 7.83 13.98
CA ILE A 22 -1.60 7.90 12.89
C ILE A 22 -3.01 7.80 13.49
N SER A 23 -3.92 8.68 13.06
CA SER A 23 -5.31 8.65 13.53
C SER A 23 -6.06 7.40 13.05
N GLU A 24 -7.10 6.99 13.78
CA GLU A 24 -7.94 5.86 13.39
C GLU A 24 -8.61 6.02 12.02
N GLU A 25 -8.94 7.27 11.62
CA GLU A 25 -9.51 7.55 10.30
C GLU A 25 -8.50 7.23 9.19
N VAL A 26 -7.25 7.68 9.35
CA VAL A 26 -6.18 7.37 8.40
C VAL A 26 -5.87 5.87 8.41
N GLY A 27 -5.89 5.24 9.60
CA GLY A 27 -5.80 3.78 9.74
C GLY A 27 -6.86 3.04 8.93
N THR A 28 -8.11 3.51 8.94
CA THR A 28 -9.21 2.92 8.16
C THR A 28 -8.98 3.08 6.66
N GLN A 29 -8.51 4.25 6.22
CA GLN A 29 -8.20 4.53 4.82
C GLN A 29 -7.06 3.64 4.30
N LEU A 30 -6.01 3.48 5.09
CA LEU A 30 -4.89 2.59 4.80
C LEU A 30 -5.31 1.12 4.79
N GLY A 31 -6.15 0.71 5.76
CA GLY A 31 -6.72 -0.64 5.79
C GLY A 31 -7.51 -0.96 4.52
N TYR A 32 -8.26 0.01 4.00
CA TYR A 32 -8.99 -0.13 2.74
C TYR A 32 -8.05 -0.28 1.54
N LEU A 33 -7.00 0.54 1.45
CA LEU A 33 -5.99 0.40 0.40
C LEU A 33 -5.29 -0.96 0.46
N GLY A 34 -4.93 -1.43 1.66
CA GLY A 34 -4.33 -2.75 1.85
C GLY A 34 -5.27 -3.90 1.46
N ALA A 35 -6.58 -3.77 1.68
CA ALA A 35 -7.55 -4.77 1.24
C ALA A 35 -7.61 -4.84 -0.28
N ILE A 36 -7.61 -3.68 -0.97
CA ILE A 36 -7.53 -3.60 -2.43
C ILE A 36 -6.22 -4.19 -2.95
N ALA A 37 -5.09 -3.98 -2.27
CA ALA A 37 -3.79 -4.51 -2.67
C ALA A 37 -3.75 -6.04 -2.72
N LYS A 38 -4.52 -6.74 -1.87
CA LYS A 38 -4.67 -8.20 -1.96
C LYS A 38 -5.33 -8.65 -3.26
N GLU A 39 -6.13 -7.80 -3.90
CA GLU A 39 -6.91 -8.13 -5.10
C GLU A 39 -6.33 -7.52 -6.38
N LYS A 40 -5.61 -6.39 -6.28
CA LYS A 40 -5.18 -5.58 -7.42
C LYS A 40 -3.68 -5.28 -7.37
N LYS A 41 -2.96 -5.72 -8.41
CA LYS A 41 -1.50 -5.55 -8.54
C LYS A 41 -1.02 -4.10 -8.43
N PHE A 42 -1.75 -3.14 -9.00
CA PHE A 42 -1.34 -1.73 -8.98
C PHE A 42 -1.32 -1.13 -7.56
N ALA A 43 -2.26 -1.52 -6.69
CA ALA A 43 -2.29 -1.08 -5.30
C ALA A 43 -1.22 -1.78 -4.46
N ALA A 44 -1.00 -3.07 -4.71
CA ALA A 44 0.11 -3.81 -4.11
C ALA A 44 1.47 -3.23 -4.52
N SER A 45 1.62 -2.86 -5.79
CA SER A 45 2.81 -2.21 -6.33
C SER A 45 3.11 -0.93 -5.57
N LEU A 46 2.12 -0.06 -5.32
CA LEU A 46 2.34 1.15 -4.51
C LEU A 46 2.86 0.81 -3.10
N ILE A 47 2.18 -0.08 -2.37
CA ILE A 47 2.57 -0.45 -0.99
C ILE A 47 4.00 -1.01 -0.93
N VAL A 48 4.35 -1.87 -1.88
CA VAL A 48 5.66 -2.54 -1.92
C VAL A 48 6.77 -1.58 -2.36
N ASN A 49 6.51 -0.70 -3.33
CA ASN A 49 7.51 0.26 -3.85
C ASN A 49 7.82 1.39 -2.85
N CYS A 50 6.91 1.72 -1.94
CA CYS A 50 7.19 2.62 -0.81
C CYS A 50 8.20 2.05 0.20
N TYR A 51 8.70 0.82 0.01
CA TYR A 51 9.64 0.15 0.91
C TYR A 51 10.87 -0.43 0.20
N ASN A 52 10.72 -0.90 -1.04
CA ASN A 52 11.82 -1.58 -1.73
C ASN A 52 12.26 -0.80 -2.97
N THR A 53 13.34 -0.03 -2.84
CA THR A 53 13.95 0.73 -3.93
C THR A 53 14.54 -0.15 -5.04
N HIS A 54 14.68 -1.46 -4.80
CA HIS A 54 15.10 -2.44 -5.81
C HIS A 54 13.94 -2.96 -6.67
N ILE A 55 12.69 -2.73 -6.23
CA ILE A 55 11.50 -2.95 -7.04
C ILE A 55 11.24 -1.63 -7.78
N CYS A 56 11.33 -1.65 -9.11
CA CYS A 56 11.26 -0.43 -9.91
C CYS A 56 9.83 -0.22 -10.43
N GLY A 57 9.30 0.99 -10.22
CA GLY A 57 8.05 1.45 -10.80
C GLY A 57 6.81 1.11 -9.96
N ALA A 58 6.49 1.98 -9.00
CA ALA A 58 5.11 2.06 -8.55
C ALA A 58 4.25 2.44 -9.76
N ASP A 59 3.24 1.62 -10.09
CA ASP A 59 2.31 1.94 -11.18
C ASP A 59 1.27 2.97 -10.72
N VAL A 60 1.76 4.14 -10.34
CA VAL A 60 0.97 5.25 -9.81
C VAL A 60 0.02 5.76 -10.88
N SER A 61 0.39 5.64 -12.16
CA SER A 61 -0.47 6.01 -13.30
C SER A 61 -1.73 5.14 -13.37
N ASN A 62 -1.60 3.81 -13.36
CA ASN A 62 -2.78 2.93 -13.39
C ASN A 62 -3.61 3.05 -12.10
N LEU A 63 -2.96 3.22 -10.94
CA LEU A 63 -3.68 3.46 -9.69
C LEU A 63 -4.43 4.80 -9.73
N SER A 64 -3.83 5.88 -10.25
CA SER A 64 -4.48 7.19 -10.37
C SER A 64 -5.65 7.16 -11.36
N TYR A 65 -5.49 6.45 -12.48
CA TYR A 65 -6.57 6.25 -13.45
C TYR A 65 -7.73 5.45 -12.85
N TYR A 66 -7.41 4.36 -12.13
CA TYR A 66 -8.40 3.58 -11.39
C TYR A 66 -9.14 4.43 -10.37
N CYS A 67 -8.41 5.16 -9.54
CA CYS A 67 -8.97 6.08 -8.54
C CYS A 67 -9.88 7.13 -9.17
N ARG A 68 -9.56 7.66 -10.35
CA ARG A 68 -10.41 8.65 -11.05
C ARG A 68 -11.80 8.10 -11.39
N GLY A 69 -11.89 6.81 -11.71
CA GLY A 69 -13.16 6.13 -11.99
C GLY A 69 -13.87 5.55 -10.77
N GLU A 70 -13.20 5.51 -9.61
CA GLU A 70 -13.71 4.89 -8.39
C GLU A 70 -14.55 5.86 -7.55
N THR A 71 -15.66 5.36 -6.99
CA THR A 71 -16.59 6.14 -6.15
C THR A 71 -16.19 6.15 -4.68
N SER A 72 -15.22 5.31 -4.29
CA SER A 72 -14.69 5.25 -2.92
C SER A 72 -13.66 6.35 -2.67
N ASP A 73 -14.08 7.38 -1.94
CA ASP A 73 -13.17 8.41 -1.44
C ASP A 73 -12.15 7.84 -0.43
N THR A 74 -12.51 6.78 0.29
CA THR A 74 -11.63 6.11 1.26
C THR A 74 -10.39 5.54 0.58
N LEU A 75 -10.53 4.95 -0.61
CA LEU A 75 -9.38 4.45 -1.37
C LEU A 75 -8.43 5.57 -1.79
N LYS A 76 -8.99 6.66 -2.33
CA LYS A 76 -8.20 7.84 -2.75
C LYS A 76 -7.44 8.43 -1.57
N LYS A 77 -8.12 8.63 -0.44
CA LYS A 77 -7.50 9.15 0.78
C LYS A 77 -6.41 8.21 1.30
N GLY A 78 -6.63 6.90 1.28
CA GLY A 78 -5.64 5.91 1.69
C GLY A 78 -4.38 5.93 0.81
N MET A 79 -4.55 6.06 -0.50
CA MET A 79 -3.44 6.22 -1.45
C MET A 79 -2.60 7.45 -1.14
N PHE A 80 -3.21 8.62 -1.00
CA PHE A 80 -2.49 9.86 -0.69
C PHE A 80 -1.83 9.81 0.69
N ALA A 81 -2.52 9.24 1.69
CA ALA A 81 -1.97 9.05 3.03
C ALA A 81 -0.70 8.20 2.97
N LEU A 82 -0.72 7.07 2.25
CA LEU A 82 0.45 6.19 2.12
C LEU A 82 1.64 6.89 1.44
N ILE A 83 1.39 7.62 0.36
CA ILE A 83 2.45 8.38 -0.35
C ILE A 83 3.08 9.40 0.61
N ASN A 84 2.27 10.16 1.34
CA ASN A 84 2.78 11.16 2.28
C ASN A 84 3.55 10.53 3.44
N LEU A 85 3.06 9.41 3.98
CA LEU A 85 3.71 8.70 5.08
C LEU A 85 5.01 8.02 4.64
N SER A 86 5.12 7.59 3.39
CA SER A 86 6.34 6.93 2.88
C SER A 86 7.59 7.81 2.86
N ALA A 87 7.45 9.13 3.04
CA ALA A 87 8.59 10.01 3.26
C ALA A 87 9.25 9.81 4.64
N TYR A 88 8.55 9.14 5.58
CA TYR A 88 8.97 9.04 6.97
C TYR A 88 8.81 7.66 7.60
N ILE A 89 7.90 6.82 7.09
CA ILE A 89 7.55 5.51 7.64
C ILE A 89 7.58 4.47 6.52
N GLU A 90 8.27 3.37 6.78
CA GLU A 90 8.32 2.22 5.88
C GLU A 90 7.01 1.43 5.89
N SER A 91 6.60 0.87 4.75
CA SER A 91 5.33 0.14 4.67
C SER A 91 5.29 -1.14 5.51
N HIS A 92 6.44 -1.78 5.80
CA HIS A 92 6.54 -2.91 6.75
C HIS A 92 6.26 -2.48 8.20
N GLU A 93 6.61 -1.26 8.59
CA GLU A 93 6.26 -0.73 9.91
C GLU A 93 4.78 -0.40 10.01
N LEU A 94 4.18 0.01 8.88
CA LEU A 94 2.78 0.41 8.79
C LEU A 94 1.82 -0.77 8.66
N TYR A 95 2.13 -1.77 7.83
CA TYR A 95 1.25 -2.92 7.54
C TYR A 95 1.75 -4.24 8.15
N GLY A 96 2.97 -4.28 8.69
CA GLY A 96 3.63 -5.49 9.15
C GLY A 96 4.34 -6.24 8.03
N SER A 97 5.51 -6.81 8.36
CA SER A 97 6.36 -7.51 7.40
C SER A 97 5.65 -8.64 6.66
N ASP A 98 4.91 -9.49 7.38
CA ASP A 98 4.22 -10.65 6.78
C ASP A 98 3.23 -10.25 5.69
N PHE A 99 2.54 -9.12 5.87
CA PHE A 99 1.59 -8.62 4.88
C PHE A 99 2.32 -8.16 3.62
N VAL A 100 3.37 -7.35 3.78
CA VAL A 100 4.08 -6.77 2.63
C VAL A 100 4.85 -7.86 1.87
N GLU A 101 5.49 -8.80 2.58
CA GLU A 101 6.15 -9.96 1.98
C GLU A 101 5.16 -10.86 1.22
N GLY A 102 3.97 -11.08 1.78
CA GLY A 102 2.91 -11.82 1.09
C GLY A 102 2.44 -11.14 -0.20
N LEU A 103 2.43 -9.79 -0.27
CA LEU A 103 2.15 -9.07 -1.51
C LEU A 103 3.28 -9.23 -2.54
N ILE A 104 4.54 -9.20 -2.10
CA ILE A 104 5.71 -9.41 -2.95
C ILE A 104 5.67 -10.78 -3.60
N GLU A 105 5.40 -11.82 -2.82
CA GLU A 105 5.31 -13.19 -3.30
C GLU A 105 4.12 -13.37 -4.25
N ARG A 106 2.92 -12.93 -3.84
CA ARG A 106 1.69 -13.12 -4.63
C ARG A 106 1.77 -12.53 -6.04
N TRP A 107 2.35 -11.34 -6.15
CA TRP A 107 2.40 -10.59 -7.41
C TRP A 107 3.74 -10.70 -8.14
N ASP A 108 4.63 -11.53 -7.60
CA ASP A 108 5.98 -11.80 -8.09
C ASP A 108 6.77 -10.52 -8.38
N PHE A 109 6.86 -9.62 -7.38
CA PHE A 109 7.57 -8.35 -7.55
C PHE A 109 9.11 -8.48 -7.52
N ARG A 110 9.64 -9.60 -7.04
CA ARG A 110 11.09 -9.85 -6.96
C ARG A 110 11.69 -10.35 -8.27
N ASN A 111 10.91 -11.08 -9.06
CA ASN A 111 11.37 -11.47 -10.38
C ASN A 111 11.16 -10.28 -11.30
N LYS A 112 12.26 -9.59 -11.62
CA LYS A 112 12.32 -8.81 -12.86
C LYS A 112 11.86 -9.78 -13.94
N ARG A 113 10.75 -9.44 -14.61
CA ARG A 113 10.50 -9.96 -15.95
C ARG A 113 11.83 -9.76 -16.67
N SER A 114 12.56 -10.84 -16.91
CA SER A 114 13.60 -10.83 -17.92
C SER A 114 12.88 -10.37 -19.17
N GLU A 115 13.15 -9.13 -19.56
CA GLU A 115 12.81 -8.61 -20.87
C GLU A 115 13.34 -9.63 -21.87
N ASN A 116 12.44 -10.42 -22.44
CA ASN A 116 12.57 -11.17 -23.69
C ASN A 116 11.23 -11.86 -23.92
N GLU A 117 10.32 -11.15 -24.58
CA GLU A 117 9.53 -11.57 -25.76
C GLU A 117 8.42 -10.54 -26.06
#